data_AF-A0AAD9ZI16-F1
#
_entry.id   AF-A0AAD9ZI16-F1
#
_cell.length_a   1.000
_cell.length_b   1.000
_cell.length_c   1.000
_cell.angle_alpha   90.00
_cell.angle_beta   90.00
_cell.angle_gamma   90.00
#
_symmetry.space_group_name_H-M   'P 1'
#
loop_
_entity.id
_entity.type
_entity.pdbx_description
1 polymer ?
#
loop_
_entity_poly.entity_id
_entity_poly.type
_entity_poly.pdbx_seq_one_letter_code
_entity_poly.pdbx_strand_id
1 'polypeptide(L)'
;MISGSYAPALKSQKIEYSDPVLFLDVGIWHPLAPRMYDDVKEYLNRYGTRKDANEKFKSPDVPVIGLVLQRSHIVTGDYVAVVMELEAREGKVILIFAGGLDFSGPFEKLLIDPVTKKSMVNSVISLTGFALVGGPARQDHPRAIEALTKLDVPYLVALPLVFQTTEEWLNSL
;
A
#
# COMPACT_ATOMS: atom_id res chain seq x y z
N MET A 1 -23.45 -18.84 1.19
CA MET A 1 -23.92 -20.24 1.00
C MET A 1 -23.63 -21.22 2.16
N ILE A 2 -22.98 -20.82 3.27
CA ILE A 2 -22.59 -21.76 4.35
C ILE A 2 -23.63 -21.83 5.49
N SER A 3 -24.37 -20.76 5.78
CA SER A 3 -25.24 -20.68 6.96
C SER A 3 -26.43 -21.65 6.97
N GLY A 4 -27.08 -21.88 5.81
CA GLY A 4 -28.26 -22.75 5.74
C GLY A 4 -27.95 -24.25 5.68
N SER A 5 -26.73 -24.63 5.29
CA SER A 5 -26.37 -26.03 5.02
C SER A 5 -25.53 -26.67 6.13
N TYR A 6 -24.81 -25.87 6.92
CA TYR A 6 -23.83 -26.38 7.89
C TYR A 6 -24.16 -26.06 9.36
N ALA A 7 -25.17 -25.22 9.62
CA ALA A 7 -25.65 -24.89 10.95
C ALA A 7 -27.17 -25.17 11.06
N PRO A 8 -27.61 -26.36 11.53
CA PRO A 8 -29.02 -26.74 11.62
C PRO A 8 -29.89 -25.75 12.41
N ALA A 9 -29.31 -25.05 13.39
CA ALA A 9 -29.97 -24.03 14.20
C ALA A 9 -30.32 -22.76 13.41
N LEU A 10 -29.64 -22.49 12.30
CA LEU A 10 -29.81 -21.28 11.48
C LEU A 10 -30.61 -21.55 10.19
N LYS A 11 -31.13 -22.78 10.03
CA LYS A 11 -31.80 -23.25 8.81
C LYS A 11 -33.06 -22.47 8.44
N SER A 12 -33.73 -21.89 9.45
CA SER A 12 -34.93 -21.05 9.30
C SER A 12 -34.63 -19.55 9.37
N GLN A 13 -33.37 -19.14 9.60
CA GLN A 13 -32.97 -17.73 9.60
C GLN A 13 -32.44 -17.32 8.24
N LYS A 14 -33.12 -16.35 7.61
CA LYS A 14 -32.66 -15.72 6.38
C LYS A 14 -31.57 -14.71 6.74
N ILE A 15 -30.33 -15.16 6.74
CA ILE A 15 -29.17 -14.29 6.93
C ILE A 15 -28.86 -13.62 5.58
N GLU A 16 -29.08 -12.31 5.51
CA GLU A 16 -28.60 -11.51 4.39
C GLU A 16 -27.07 -11.45 4.43
N TYR A 17 -26.44 -11.71 3.29
CA TYR A 17 -25.00 -11.62 3.13
C TYR A 17 -24.70 -10.83 1.87
N SER A 18 -23.65 -10.04 1.92
CA SER A 18 -23.13 -9.36 0.74
C SER A 18 -22.40 -10.33 -0.18
N ASP A 19 -22.37 -10.02 -1.47
CA ASP A 19 -21.55 -10.76 -2.41
C ASP A 19 -20.06 -10.67 -2.05
N PRO A 20 -19.27 -11.73 -2.34
CA PRO A 20 -17.84 -11.70 -2.11
C PRO A 20 -17.19 -10.58 -2.93
N VAL A 21 -16.41 -9.74 -2.26
CA VAL A 21 -15.66 -8.67 -2.91
C VAL A 21 -14.32 -9.22 -3.39
N LEU A 22 -14.02 -9.02 -4.67
CA LEU A 22 -12.71 -9.38 -5.23
C LEU A 22 -11.66 -8.38 -4.75
N PHE A 23 -10.63 -8.91 -4.13
CA PHE A 23 -9.44 -8.15 -3.74
C PHE A 23 -8.36 -8.36 -4.79
N LEU A 24 -7.75 -7.25 -5.24
CA LEU A 24 -6.61 -7.30 -6.14
C LEU A 24 -5.43 -8.01 -5.46
N ASP A 25 -4.59 -8.68 -6.24
CA ASP A 25 -3.33 -9.24 -5.75
C ASP A 25 -2.24 -8.17 -5.63
N VAL A 26 -2.27 -7.18 -6.53
CA VAL A 26 -1.39 -6.02 -6.55
C VAL A 26 -2.23 -4.81 -6.90
N GLY A 27 -2.03 -3.70 -6.17
CA GLY A 27 -2.75 -2.47 -6.45
C GLY A 27 -2.34 -1.33 -5.53
N ILE A 28 -3.09 -0.25 -5.63
CA ILE A 28 -2.99 0.94 -4.81
C ILE A 28 -4.18 0.94 -3.85
N TRP A 29 -3.91 1.20 -2.58
CA TRP A 29 -4.94 1.34 -1.55
C TRP A 29 -4.82 2.69 -0.85
N HIS A 30 -5.95 3.24 -0.43
CA HIS A 30 -5.99 4.46 0.35
C HIS A 30 -7.19 4.40 1.31
N PRO A 31 -7.05 4.83 2.58
CA PRO A 31 -8.09 4.67 3.60
C PRO A 31 -9.41 5.37 3.26
N LEU A 32 -9.33 6.55 2.64
CA LEU A 32 -10.49 7.34 2.21
C LEU A 32 -10.92 7.06 0.75
N ALA A 33 -10.39 6.01 0.10
CA ALA A 33 -10.84 5.63 -1.23
C ALA A 33 -11.94 4.56 -1.16
N PRO A 34 -12.96 4.64 -2.02
CA PRO A 34 -14.07 3.67 -2.00
C PRO A 34 -13.67 2.29 -2.53
N ARG A 35 -12.55 2.19 -3.23
CA ARG A 35 -12.02 0.95 -3.82
C ARG A 35 -10.50 1.00 -3.95
N MET A 36 -9.93 -0.14 -4.27
CA MET A 36 -8.54 -0.26 -4.72
C MET A 36 -8.42 0.18 -6.20
N TYR A 37 -7.20 0.57 -6.58
CA TYR A 37 -6.88 0.96 -7.95
C TYR A 37 -5.77 0.08 -8.50
N ASP A 38 -5.82 -0.24 -9.78
CA ASP A 38 -4.76 -0.92 -10.53
C ASP A 38 -4.07 0.00 -11.55
N ASP A 39 -4.57 1.25 -11.69
CA ASP A 39 -4.01 2.32 -12.50
C ASP A 39 -3.66 3.56 -11.65
N VAL A 40 -2.43 4.04 -11.82
CA VAL A 40 -1.86 5.13 -11.03
C VAL A 40 -2.43 6.49 -11.43
N LYS A 41 -2.75 6.67 -12.71
CA LYS A 41 -3.25 7.95 -13.23
C LYS A 41 -4.68 8.16 -12.73
N GLU A 42 -5.50 7.12 -12.75
CA GLU A 42 -6.81 7.11 -12.12
C GLU A 42 -6.72 7.47 -10.63
N TYR A 43 -5.80 6.83 -9.91
CA TYR A 43 -5.58 7.11 -8.50
C TYR A 43 -5.14 8.56 -8.25
N LEU A 44 -4.18 9.09 -9.02
CA LEU A 44 -3.68 10.46 -8.86
C LEU A 44 -4.72 11.52 -9.22
N ASN A 45 -5.62 11.26 -10.17
CA ASN A 45 -6.73 12.17 -10.50
C ASN A 45 -7.67 12.39 -9.32
N ARG A 46 -7.78 11.43 -8.39
CA ARG A 46 -8.54 11.60 -7.15
C ARG A 46 -8.01 12.74 -6.29
N TYR A 47 -6.69 12.94 -6.25
CA TYR A 47 -6.09 14.04 -5.50
C TYR A 47 -6.54 15.42 -6.01
N GLY A 48 -6.68 15.58 -7.33
CA GLY A 48 -7.17 16.83 -7.93
C GLY A 48 -8.65 17.12 -7.68
N THR A 49 -9.45 16.10 -7.35
CA THR A 49 -10.91 16.21 -7.17
C THR A 49 -11.34 16.22 -5.71
N ARG A 50 -10.39 16.14 -4.75
CA ARG A 50 -10.67 16.22 -3.31
C ARG A 50 -11.22 17.60 -2.92
N LYS A 51 -12.36 17.60 -2.24
CA LYS A 51 -13.02 18.83 -1.74
C LYS A 51 -12.39 19.35 -0.45
N ASP A 52 -11.79 18.47 0.32
CA ASP A 52 -11.16 18.71 1.62
C ASP A 52 -9.69 19.17 1.52
N ALA A 53 -9.12 19.18 0.31
CA ALA A 53 -7.75 19.59 0.05
C ALA A 53 -7.64 21.05 -0.41
N ASN A 54 -6.59 21.75 0.05
CA ASN A 54 -6.26 23.10 -0.40
C ASN A 54 -5.72 23.10 -1.86
N GLU A 55 -5.71 24.26 -2.52
CA GLU A 55 -5.21 24.38 -3.91
C GLU A 55 -3.72 24.01 -4.03
N LYS A 56 -2.92 24.27 -3.00
CA LYS A 56 -1.51 23.90 -2.96
C LYS A 56 -1.32 22.40 -3.07
N PHE A 57 -2.11 21.60 -2.36
CA PHE A 57 -2.07 20.14 -2.36
C PHE A 57 -2.55 19.54 -3.69
N LYS A 58 -3.40 20.25 -4.43
CA LYS A 58 -3.84 19.83 -5.76
C LYS A 58 -2.77 20.09 -6.84
N SER A 59 -1.83 21.00 -6.58
CA SER A 59 -0.76 21.33 -7.53
C SER A 59 0.03 20.08 -7.97
N PRO A 60 0.45 20.00 -9.24
CA PRO A 60 1.34 18.94 -9.71
C PRO A 60 2.72 18.94 -9.02
N ASP A 61 3.15 20.07 -8.46
CA ASP A 61 4.48 20.22 -7.83
C ASP A 61 4.59 19.60 -6.44
N VAL A 62 3.48 19.08 -5.91
CA VAL A 62 3.41 18.45 -4.60
C VAL A 62 4.19 17.14 -4.60
N PRO A 63 5.09 16.92 -3.62
CA PRO A 63 5.87 15.70 -3.55
C PRO A 63 4.97 14.48 -3.40
N VAL A 64 5.30 13.42 -4.14
CA VAL A 64 4.59 12.14 -4.11
C VAL A 64 5.46 11.10 -3.42
N ILE A 65 4.93 10.45 -2.40
CA ILE A 65 5.62 9.46 -1.57
C ILE A 65 5.01 8.09 -1.84
N GLY A 66 5.84 7.15 -2.27
CA GLY A 66 5.46 5.74 -2.39
C GLY A 66 5.50 5.05 -1.04
N LEU A 67 4.43 4.35 -0.66
CA LEU A 67 4.43 3.44 0.49
C LEU A 67 4.28 2.01 0.01
N VAL A 68 4.99 1.08 0.65
CA VAL A 68 4.95 -0.35 0.27
C VAL A 68 4.47 -1.17 1.45
N LEU A 69 3.40 -1.94 1.23
CA LEU A 69 2.81 -2.82 2.23
C LEU A 69 2.55 -4.22 1.69
N GLN A 70 2.45 -5.19 2.61
CA GLN A 70 1.83 -6.47 2.30
C GLN A 70 0.31 -6.34 2.33
N ARG A 71 -0.38 -7.10 1.47
CA ARG A 71 -1.85 -7.09 1.40
C ARG A 71 -2.53 -7.45 2.72
N SER A 72 -1.95 -8.37 3.50
CA SER A 72 -2.47 -8.78 4.82
C SER A 72 -2.68 -7.59 5.77
N HIS A 73 -1.81 -6.59 5.69
CA HIS A 73 -1.80 -5.42 6.56
C HIS A 73 -2.84 -4.36 6.21
N ILE A 74 -3.34 -4.35 4.97
CA ILE A 74 -4.44 -3.46 4.58
C ILE A 74 -5.73 -3.85 5.28
N VAL A 75 -5.93 -5.15 5.51
CA VAL A 75 -7.15 -5.68 6.14
C VAL A 75 -7.23 -5.28 7.61
N THR A 76 -6.09 -5.09 8.30
CA THR A 76 -6.04 -4.74 9.73
C THR A 76 -6.18 -3.24 9.99
N GLY A 77 -5.78 -2.39 9.04
CA GLY A 77 -5.98 -0.92 9.12
C GLY A 77 -4.90 -0.15 9.87
N ASP A 78 -3.81 -0.81 10.28
CA ASP A 78 -2.77 -0.21 11.15
C ASP A 78 -1.97 0.92 10.46
N TYR A 79 -2.04 1.02 9.13
CA TYR A 79 -1.24 1.95 8.33
C TYR A 79 -1.99 3.22 7.91
N VAL A 80 -3.24 3.37 8.35
CA VAL A 80 -4.07 4.57 8.09
C VAL A 80 -3.36 5.82 8.61
N ALA A 81 -2.83 5.77 9.82
CA ALA A 81 -2.17 6.91 10.46
C ALA A 81 -0.96 7.43 9.67
N VAL A 82 -0.17 6.51 9.08
CA VAL A 82 1.00 6.88 8.27
C VAL A 82 0.59 7.64 7.02
N VAL A 83 -0.45 7.18 6.33
CA VAL A 83 -0.99 7.88 5.15
C VAL A 83 -1.48 9.27 5.55
N MET A 84 -2.28 9.35 6.60
CA MET A 84 -2.86 10.62 7.06
C MET A 84 -1.79 11.64 7.48
N GLU A 85 -0.74 11.21 8.18
CA GLU A 85 0.34 12.10 8.62
C GLU A 85 1.15 12.65 7.44
N LEU A 86 1.43 11.82 6.42
CA LEU A 86 2.11 12.28 5.21
C LEU A 86 1.27 13.29 4.41
N GLU A 87 -0.04 13.04 4.30
CA GLU A 87 -0.96 13.99 3.64
C GLU A 87 -1.12 15.29 4.42
N ALA A 88 -1.14 15.24 5.76
CA ALA A 88 -1.20 16.42 6.61
C ALA A 88 0.05 17.31 6.44
N ARG A 89 1.18 16.72 6.06
CA ARG A 89 2.43 17.43 5.70
C ARG A 89 2.49 17.86 4.24
N GLU A 90 1.34 17.89 3.57
CA GLU A 90 1.19 18.25 2.16
C GLU A 90 1.95 17.31 1.19
N GLY A 91 2.09 16.02 1.52
CA GLY A 91 2.60 15.00 0.60
C GLY A 91 1.48 14.17 -0.02
N LYS A 92 1.51 13.96 -1.34
CA LYS A 92 0.63 12.95 -1.98
C LYS A 92 1.19 11.57 -1.67
N VAL A 93 0.33 10.59 -1.43
CA VAL A 93 0.76 9.23 -1.07
C VAL A 93 0.27 8.24 -2.11
N ILE A 94 1.18 7.42 -2.65
CA ILE A 94 0.83 6.23 -3.44
C ILE A 94 1.20 5.01 -2.60
N LEU A 95 0.21 4.44 -1.90
CA LEU A 95 0.42 3.22 -1.12
C LEU A 95 0.11 2.02 -2.00
N ILE A 96 1.15 1.30 -2.38
CA ILE A 96 1.06 0.05 -3.13
C ILE A 96 1.09 -1.16 -2.20
N PHE A 97 0.41 -2.21 -2.62
CA PHE A 97 0.45 -3.50 -1.95
C PHE A 97 0.62 -4.64 -2.92
N ALA A 98 1.15 -5.75 -2.40
CA ALA A 98 1.21 -7.03 -3.09
C ALA A 98 0.84 -8.17 -2.13
N GLY A 99 0.21 -9.22 -2.66
CA GLY A 99 0.01 -10.48 -1.95
C GLY A 99 1.28 -11.34 -1.87
N GLY A 100 2.21 -11.16 -2.81
CA GLY A 100 3.50 -11.85 -2.84
C GLY A 100 4.61 -11.13 -2.08
N LEU A 101 5.81 -11.72 -2.13
CA LEU A 101 7.05 -11.17 -1.54
C LEU A 101 7.98 -10.56 -2.61
N ASP A 102 7.47 -10.38 -3.83
CA ASP A 102 8.19 -9.73 -4.93
C ASP A 102 7.51 -8.41 -5.27
N PHE A 103 8.16 -7.30 -4.87
CA PHE A 103 7.69 -5.94 -5.15
C PHE A 103 8.33 -5.34 -6.41
N SER A 104 9.24 -6.05 -7.11
CA SER A 104 9.87 -5.52 -8.33
C SER A 104 8.85 -5.25 -9.44
N GLY A 105 7.93 -6.19 -9.67
CA GLY A 105 6.84 -6.03 -10.65
C GLY A 105 5.86 -4.91 -10.28
N PRO A 106 5.34 -4.85 -9.04
CA PRO A 106 4.53 -3.74 -8.56
C PRO A 106 5.19 -2.37 -8.71
N PHE A 107 6.49 -2.25 -8.44
CA PHE A 107 7.21 -0.98 -8.60
C PHE A 107 7.23 -0.53 -10.06
N GLU A 108 7.58 -1.43 -10.97
CA GLU A 108 7.62 -1.12 -12.40
C GLU A 108 6.23 -0.79 -12.97
N LYS A 109 5.19 -1.47 -12.50
CA LYS A 109 3.81 -1.25 -12.95
C LYS A 109 3.19 0.04 -12.38
N LEU A 110 3.42 0.33 -11.09
CA LEU A 110 2.64 1.33 -10.35
C LEU A 110 3.44 2.58 -9.94
N LEU A 111 4.76 2.56 -10.02
CA LEU A 111 5.59 3.71 -9.63
C LEU A 111 6.41 4.29 -10.77
N ILE A 112 6.46 3.63 -11.94
CA ILE A 112 7.18 4.11 -13.12
C ILE A 112 6.16 4.44 -14.23
N ASP A 113 6.28 5.61 -14.83
CA ASP A 113 5.44 5.96 -15.98
C ASP A 113 5.82 5.12 -17.21
N PRO A 114 4.87 4.39 -17.82
CA PRO A 114 5.17 3.47 -18.90
C PRO A 114 5.69 4.17 -20.17
N VAL A 115 5.36 5.46 -20.35
CA VAL A 115 5.73 6.28 -21.51
C VAL A 115 7.04 7.01 -21.27
N THR A 116 7.16 7.76 -20.18
CA THR A 116 8.36 8.58 -19.90
C THR A 116 9.48 7.80 -19.24
N LYS A 117 9.17 6.61 -18.69
CA LYS A 117 10.08 5.76 -17.90
C LYS A 117 10.65 6.46 -16.66
N LYS A 118 10.05 7.58 -16.24
CA LYS A 118 10.41 8.28 -15.02
C LYS A 118 9.60 7.77 -13.84
N SER A 119 10.18 7.85 -12.65
CA SER A 119 9.46 7.62 -11.40
C SER A 119 8.31 8.62 -11.26
N MET A 120 7.14 8.12 -10.87
CA MET A 120 5.97 8.90 -10.48
C MET A 120 6.01 9.33 -9.00
N VAL A 121 7.01 8.85 -8.25
CA VAL A 121 7.23 9.18 -6.84
C VAL A 121 8.58 9.88 -6.67
N ASN A 122 8.72 10.66 -5.60
CA ASN A 122 9.96 11.33 -5.21
C ASN A 122 10.76 10.52 -4.18
N SER A 123 10.11 9.63 -3.44
CA SER A 123 10.74 8.72 -2.48
C SER A 123 9.83 7.52 -2.23
N VAL A 124 10.40 6.43 -1.72
CA VAL A 124 9.65 5.24 -1.31
C VAL A 124 9.99 4.88 0.13
N ILE A 125 8.97 4.58 0.93
CA ILE A 125 9.11 4.00 2.27
C ILE A 125 8.50 2.61 2.26
N SER A 126 9.34 1.61 2.51
CA SER A 126 8.90 0.25 2.76
C SER A 126 8.53 0.06 4.22
N LEU A 127 7.31 -0.42 4.43
CA LEU A 127 6.73 -0.73 5.73
C LEU A 127 6.52 -2.24 5.90
N THR A 128 7.10 -3.05 5.00
CA THR A 128 6.93 -4.50 4.99
C THR A 128 7.80 -5.21 6.03
N GLY A 129 8.93 -4.62 6.40
CA GLY A 129 9.94 -5.29 7.24
C GLY A 129 10.73 -6.40 6.53
N PHE A 130 10.49 -6.62 5.23
CA PHE A 130 11.13 -7.67 4.43
C PHE A 130 11.99 -7.11 3.30
N ALA A 131 12.79 -7.97 2.68
CA ALA A 131 13.46 -7.65 1.43
C ALA A 131 12.46 -7.26 0.34
N LEU A 132 12.88 -6.39 -0.58
CA LEU A 132 12.04 -5.94 -1.69
C LEU A 132 11.63 -7.08 -2.63
N VAL A 133 12.55 -8.04 -2.84
CA VAL A 133 12.33 -9.21 -3.69
C VAL A 133 12.73 -10.46 -2.93
N GLY A 134 11.76 -11.32 -2.69
CA GLY A 134 11.94 -12.60 -2.01
C GLY A 134 11.54 -12.57 -0.54
N GLY A 135 11.30 -13.76 -0.01
CA GLY A 135 10.88 -13.94 1.39
C GLY A 135 12.03 -14.13 2.36
N PRO A 136 11.74 -14.29 3.66
CA PRO A 136 12.75 -14.50 4.70
C PRO A 136 13.70 -15.67 4.41
N ALA A 137 13.19 -16.72 3.75
CA ALA A 137 13.96 -17.92 3.43
C ALA A 137 14.84 -17.78 2.17
N ARG A 138 14.50 -16.89 1.23
CA ARG A 138 15.24 -16.70 -0.02
C ARG A 138 15.01 -15.31 -0.57
N GLN A 139 16.06 -14.50 -0.53
CA GLN A 139 16.08 -13.11 -1.00
C GLN A 139 16.83 -13.02 -2.34
N ASP A 140 16.36 -12.15 -3.22
CA ASP A 140 16.98 -11.86 -4.52
C ASP A 140 17.45 -10.40 -4.55
N HIS A 141 18.61 -10.15 -3.96
CA HIS A 141 19.19 -8.81 -3.91
C HIS A 141 19.52 -8.24 -5.30
N PRO A 142 20.10 -9.00 -6.26
CA PRO A 142 20.36 -8.49 -7.60
C PRO A 142 19.10 -7.91 -8.27
N ARG A 143 17.97 -8.63 -8.19
CA ARG A 143 16.71 -8.15 -8.77
C ARG A 143 16.13 -6.96 -8.01
N ALA A 144 16.29 -6.92 -6.69
CA ALA A 144 15.90 -5.76 -5.90
C ALA A 144 16.71 -4.51 -6.28
N ILE A 145 18.03 -4.65 -6.46
CA ILE A 145 18.91 -3.55 -6.88
C ILE A 145 18.50 -3.06 -8.27
N GLU A 146 18.21 -3.96 -9.21
CA GLU A 146 17.75 -3.58 -10.55
C GLU A 146 16.45 -2.76 -10.50
N ALA A 147 15.46 -3.21 -9.73
CA ALA A 147 14.19 -2.52 -9.57
C ALA A 147 14.36 -1.13 -8.94
N LEU A 148 15.18 -1.02 -7.88
CA LEU A 148 15.47 0.26 -7.22
C LEU A 148 16.28 1.21 -8.10
N THR A 149 17.22 0.69 -8.88
CA THR A 149 18.02 1.49 -9.83
C THR A 149 17.14 2.04 -10.95
N LYS A 150 16.17 1.27 -11.44
CA LYS A 150 15.19 1.77 -12.41
C LYS A 150 14.28 2.85 -11.82
N LEU A 151 13.93 2.73 -10.54
CA LEU A 151 13.09 3.71 -9.87
C LEU A 151 13.85 5.01 -9.59
N ASP A 152 15.14 4.93 -9.27
CA ASP A 152 16.06 6.07 -9.12
C ASP A 152 15.59 7.16 -8.15
N VAL A 153 15.10 6.73 -6.98
CA VAL A 153 14.67 7.61 -5.88
C VAL A 153 15.11 7.05 -4.53
N PRO A 154 15.19 7.89 -3.48
CA PRO A 154 15.47 7.41 -2.13
C PRO A 154 14.51 6.29 -1.69
N TYR A 155 15.08 5.17 -1.25
CA TYR A 155 14.35 4.02 -0.73
C TYR A 155 14.66 3.83 0.75
N LEU A 156 13.64 4.04 1.59
CA LEU A 156 13.71 3.96 3.04
C LEU A 156 13.01 2.68 3.50
N VAL A 157 13.49 2.09 4.58
CA VAL A 157 12.83 0.95 5.23
C VAL A 157 12.55 1.34 6.68
N ALA A 158 11.27 1.33 7.05
CA ALA A 158 10.84 1.46 8.44
C ALA A 158 10.34 0.09 8.90
N LEU A 159 11.12 -0.56 9.75
CA LEU A 159 10.81 -1.88 10.27
C LEU A 159 9.62 -1.77 11.25
N PRO A 160 8.50 -2.44 11.00
CA PRO A 160 7.41 -2.48 11.98
C PRO A 160 7.91 -3.21 13.24
N LEU A 161 7.47 -2.73 14.41
CA LEU A 161 7.68 -3.46 15.67
C LEU A 161 6.73 -4.66 15.68
N VAL A 162 7.20 -5.80 15.17
CA VAL A 162 6.34 -7.00 14.97
C VAL A 162 6.11 -7.76 16.29
N PHE A 163 7.06 -7.71 17.22
CA PHE A 163 7.06 -8.52 18.45
C PHE A 163 7.28 -7.71 19.73
N GLN A 164 7.30 -6.39 19.63
CA GLN A 164 7.65 -5.51 20.75
C GLN A 164 6.68 -4.34 20.80
N THR A 165 6.24 -4.00 22.01
CA THR A 165 5.48 -2.77 22.23
C THR A 165 6.39 -1.54 22.10
N THR A 166 5.81 -0.37 21.83
CA THR A 166 6.57 0.88 21.79
C THR A 166 7.28 1.15 23.12
N GLU A 167 6.65 0.81 24.25
CA GLU A 167 7.20 0.96 25.60
C GLU A 167 8.43 0.06 25.81
N GLU A 168 8.34 -1.22 25.45
CA GLU A 168 9.47 -2.14 25.54
C GLU A 168 10.64 -1.69 24.65
N TRP A 169 10.35 -1.14 23.46
CA TRP A 169 11.39 -0.63 22.57
C TRP A 169 12.09 0.60 23.15
N LEU A 170 11.33 1.57 23.69
CA LEU A 170 11.88 2.77 24.33
C LEU A 170 12.77 2.43 25.54
N ASN A 171 12.43 1.38 26.28
CA ASN A 171 13.22 0.93 27.44
C ASN A 171 14.47 0.11 27.05
N SER A 172 14.71 -0.14 25.76
CA SER A 172 15.86 -0.92 25.26
C SER A 172 16.99 -0.06 24.67
N LEU A 173 16.79 1.26 24.60
CA LEU A 173 17.79 2.27 24.18
C LEU A 173 18.60 2.77 25.38
#